data_AF-A0AAV6ICU2-F1
#
_entry.id   AF-A0AAV6ICU2-F1
#
_cell.length_a   1.000
_cell.length_b   1.000
_cell.length_c   1.000
_cell.angle_alpha   90.00
_cell.angle_beta   90.00
_cell.angle_gamma   90.00
#
_symmetry.space_group_name_H-M   'P 1'
#
loop_
_entity.id
_entity.type
_entity.pdbx_description
1 polymer ?
#
loop_
_entity_poly.entity_id
_entity_poly.type
_entity_poly.pdbx_seq_one_letter_code
_entity_poly.pdbx_strand_id
1 'polypeptide(L)'
;MSKRNSCYSRNQGFLSIVVPSERKQRVWDWWVKGFVLGFVGLVVVWFVGMVLVKVVTAKKIHEMEREAEKSVDLETIWIGTSKMPTAAVTRTHPAFENASI
;
A
#
# COMPACT_ATOMS: atom_id res chain seq x y z
N MET A 1 21.59 -51.37 -46.55
CA MET A 1 20.75 -50.18 -46.30
C MET A 1 21.53 -48.93 -46.69
N SER A 2 21.14 -48.26 -47.79
CA SER A 2 21.83 -47.07 -48.29
C SER A 2 21.18 -45.81 -47.71
N LYS A 3 21.96 -45.03 -46.96
CA LYS A 3 21.58 -43.79 -46.29
C LYS A 3 21.48 -42.69 -47.35
N ARG A 4 20.26 -42.42 -47.84
CA ARG A 4 20.01 -41.36 -48.82
C ARG A 4 20.13 -39.99 -48.12
N ASN A 5 20.57 -38.98 -48.88
CA ASN A 5 20.51 -37.53 -48.60
C ASN A 5 21.82 -36.81 -48.20
N SER A 6 23.00 -37.29 -48.58
CA SER A 6 24.24 -36.50 -48.45
C SER A 6 24.81 -36.18 -49.83
N CYS A 7 24.83 -34.89 -50.20
CA CYS A 7 25.48 -34.40 -51.42
C CYS A 7 26.81 -33.76 -51.03
N TYR A 8 27.94 -34.39 -51.40
CA TYR A 8 29.28 -33.85 -51.17
C TYR A 8 29.66 -32.94 -52.34
N SER A 9 29.84 -31.65 -52.07
CA SER A 9 30.42 -30.70 -53.03
C SER A 9 31.87 -30.42 -52.62
N ARG A 10 32.79 -30.49 -53.60
CA ARG A 10 34.25 -30.33 -53.42
C ARG A 10 34.73 -28.91 -53.70
N ASN A 11 33.80 -27.96 -53.85
CA ASN A 11 34.11 -26.58 -54.23
C ASN A 11 34.38 -25.70 -53.00
N GLN A 12 35.48 -24.95 -53.10
CA GLN A 12 35.96 -23.99 -52.12
C GLN A 12 35.16 -22.69 -52.23
N GLY A 13 33.87 -22.76 -51.89
CA GLY A 13 33.01 -21.58 -51.77
C GLY A 13 32.90 -21.12 -50.33
N PHE A 14 32.62 -19.83 -50.11
CA PHE A 14 32.28 -19.31 -48.78
C PHE A 14 30.90 -19.84 -48.37
N LEU A 15 30.86 -21.00 -47.70
CA LEU A 15 29.65 -21.51 -47.07
C LEU A 15 29.43 -20.76 -45.76
N SER A 16 28.45 -19.86 -45.73
CA SER A 16 27.98 -19.27 -44.48
C SER A 16 26.91 -20.17 -43.87
N ILE A 17 27.27 -20.87 -42.78
CA ILE A 17 26.33 -21.67 -42.00
C ILE A 17 25.57 -20.70 -41.09
N VAL A 18 24.32 -20.41 -41.45
CA VAL A 18 23.39 -19.69 -40.57
C VAL A 18 22.94 -20.64 -39.47
N VAL A 19 23.59 -20.57 -38.31
CA VAL A 19 23.10 -21.23 -37.09
C VAL A 19 21.96 -20.38 -36.53
N PRO A 20 20.75 -20.93 -36.34
CA PRO A 20 19.68 -20.20 -35.68
C PRO A 20 20.13 -19.82 -34.26
N SER A 21 20.14 -18.52 -33.94
CA SER A 21 20.67 -18.02 -32.68
C SER A 21 19.69 -18.25 -31.52
N GLU A 22 19.51 -19.50 -31.08
CA GLU A 22 18.70 -19.83 -29.90
C GLU A 22 19.22 -19.15 -28.63
N ARG A 23 20.50 -18.75 -28.63
CA ARG A 23 21.13 -17.99 -27.54
C ARG A 23 20.43 -16.67 -27.25
N LYS A 24 19.93 -15.96 -28.26
CA LYS A 24 19.24 -14.68 -28.06
C LYS A 24 17.88 -14.87 -27.38
N GLN A 25 17.17 -15.93 -27.76
CA GLN A 25 15.86 -16.26 -27.20
C GLN A 25 15.99 -16.70 -25.74
N ARG A 26 16.99 -17.53 -25.41
CA ARG A 26 17.23 -17.99 -24.04
C ARG A 26 17.60 -16.87 -23.06
N VAL A 27 18.37 -15.87 -23.52
CA VAL A 27 18.70 -14.68 -22.72
C VAL A 27 17.46 -13.83 -22.49
N TRP A 28 16.61 -13.68 -23.49
CA TRP A 28 15.37 -12.93 -23.37
C TRP A 28 14.38 -13.60 -22.40
N ASP A 29 14.22 -14.93 -22.50
CA ASP A 29 13.38 -15.71 -21.56
C ASP A 29 13.89 -15.61 -20.12
N TRP A 30 15.20 -15.66 -19.91
CA TRP A 30 15.79 -15.48 -18.58
C TRP A 30 15.49 -14.10 -18.00
N TRP A 31 15.60 -13.06 -18.85
CA TRP A 31 15.32 -11.69 -18.44
C TRP A 31 13.85 -11.47 -18.12
N VAL A 32 12.94 -12.00 -18.93
CA VAL A 32 11.49 -11.95 -18.69
C VAL A 32 11.12 -12.66 -17.39
N LYS A 33 11.68 -13.84 -17.12
CA LYS A 33 11.45 -14.56 -15.86
C LYS A 33 11.92 -13.77 -14.63
N GLY A 34 13.06 -13.10 -14.72
CA GLY A 34 13.56 -12.22 -13.66
C GLY A 34 12.63 -11.04 -13.42
N PHE A 35 12.13 -10.43 -14.48
CA PHE A 35 11.22 -9.28 -14.38
C PHE A 35 9.87 -9.66 -13.75
N VAL A 36 9.30 -10.80 -14.16
CA VAL A 36 8.03 -11.29 -13.60
C VAL A 36 8.19 -11.58 -12.10
N LEU A 37 9.25 -12.27 -11.69
CA LEU A 37 9.48 -12.59 -10.29
C LEU A 37 9.72 -11.32 -9.45
N GLY A 38 10.46 -10.34 -10.00
CA GLY A 38 10.69 -9.05 -9.34
C GLY A 38 9.42 -8.23 -9.18
N PHE A 39 8.58 -8.17 -10.22
CA PHE A 39 7.32 -7.41 -10.17
C PHE A 39 6.34 -7.98 -9.15
N VAL A 40 6.23 -9.31 -9.08
CA VAL A 40 5.41 -9.99 -8.05
C VAL A 40 5.89 -9.61 -6.66
N GLY A 41 7.21 -9.65 -6.41
CA GLY A 41 7.78 -9.21 -5.13
C GLY A 41 7.44 -7.75 -4.80
N LEU A 42 7.56 -6.85 -5.78
CA LEU A 42 7.27 -5.43 -5.59
C LEU A 42 5.80 -5.18 -5.21
N VAL A 43 4.86 -5.85 -5.89
CA VAL A 43 3.43 -5.73 -5.60
C VAL A 43 3.11 -6.21 -4.19
N VAL A 44 3.70 -7.31 -3.75
CA VAL A 44 3.51 -7.84 -2.39
C VAL A 44 4.03 -6.85 -1.34
N VAL A 45 5.25 -6.33 -1.51
CA VAL A 45 5.83 -5.34 -0.58
C VAL A 45 4.97 -4.08 -0.52
N TRP A 46 4.52 -3.58 -1.67
CA TRP A 46 3.63 -2.43 -1.75
C TRP A 46 2.32 -2.67 -0.99
N PHE A 47 1.69 -3.82 -1.21
CA PHE A 47 0.43 -4.18 -0.56
C PHE A 47 0.59 -4.28 0.96
N VAL A 48 1.62 -4.99 1.43
CA VAL A 48 1.92 -5.11 2.86
C VAL A 48 2.19 -3.74 3.49
N GLY A 49 2.98 -2.89 2.83
CA GLY A 49 3.23 -1.52 3.28
C GLY A 49 1.94 -0.71 3.42
N MET A 50 1.05 -0.78 2.44
CA MET A 50 -0.24 -0.08 2.47
C MET A 50 -1.13 -0.57 3.62
N VAL A 51 -1.21 -1.88 3.85
CA VAL A 51 -1.98 -2.46 4.96
C VAL A 51 -1.43 -2.01 6.30
N LEU A 52 -0.12 -2.04 6.50
CA LEU A 52 0.51 -1.58 7.75
C LEU A 52 0.20 -0.11 8.04
N VAL A 53 0.34 0.76 7.04
CA VAL A 53 0.02 2.19 7.18
C VAL A 53 -1.45 2.37 7.55
N LYS A 54 -2.37 1.71 6.84
CA LYS A 54 -3.81 1.77 7.12
C LYS A 54 -4.13 1.33 8.56
N VAL A 55 -3.52 0.24 9.03
CA VAL A 55 -3.73 -0.27 10.39
C VAL A 55 -3.21 0.73 11.43
N VAL A 56 -2.01 1.28 11.26
CA VAL A 56 -1.44 2.26 12.19
C VAL A 56 -2.28 3.53 12.23
N THR A 57 -2.72 4.04 11.07
CA THR A 57 -3.59 5.22 11.00
C THR A 57 -4.93 4.94 11.67
N ALA A 58 -5.56 3.78 11.42
CA ALA A 58 -6.81 3.41 12.05
C ALA A 58 -6.69 3.27 13.57
N LYS A 59 -5.60 2.68 14.07
CA LYS A 59 -5.32 2.61 15.51
C LYS A 59 -5.16 3.99 16.13
N LYS A 60 -4.41 4.88 15.47
CA LYS A 60 -4.24 6.26 15.91
C LYS A 60 -5.57 7.01 15.97
N ILE A 61 -6.43 6.83 14.97
CA ILE A 61 -7.78 7.43 14.96
C ILE A 61 -8.61 6.89 16.13
N HIS A 62 -8.62 5.58 16.35
CA HIS A 62 -9.37 4.96 17.44
C HIS A 62 -8.86 5.40 18.83
N GLU A 63 -7.55 5.62 18.99
CA GLU A 63 -7.00 6.20 20.22
C GLU A 63 -7.46 7.65 20.42
N MET A 64 -7.45 8.45 19.35
CA MET A 64 -7.97 9.83 19.39
C MET A 64 -9.47 9.89 19.68
N GLU A 65 -10.27 8.98 19.12
CA GLU A 65 -11.72 8.88 19.40
C GLU A 65 -11.98 8.52 20.86
N ARG A 66 -11.22 7.58 21.42
CA ARG A 66 -11.36 7.15 22.82
C ARG A 66 -11.00 8.25 23.83
N GLU A 67 -10.01 9.07 23.52
CA GLU A 67 -9.64 10.22 24.35
C GLU A 67 -10.70 11.32 24.30
N ALA A 68 -11.30 11.55 23.13
CA ALA A 68 -12.40 12.49 22.97
C ALA A 68 -13.68 12.03 23.70
N GLU A 69 -14.02 10.73 23.66
CA GLU A 69 -15.16 10.23 24.44
C GLU A 69 -14.94 10.39 25.95
N LYS A 70 -13.72 10.14 26.44
CA LYS A 70 -13.41 10.30 27.87
C LYS A 70 -13.43 11.75 28.33
N SER A 71 -12.98 12.70 27.50
CA SER A 71 -13.06 14.13 27.84
C SER A 71 -14.51 14.64 27.81
N VAL A 72 -15.36 14.10 26.92
CA VAL A 72 -16.79 14.41 26.85
C VAL A 72 -17.59 13.76 28.00
N ASP A 73 -17.26 12.53 28.40
CA ASP A 73 -17.98 11.81 29.46
C ASP A 73 -17.73 12.39 30.86
N LEU A 74 -16.54 12.97 31.09
CA LEU A 74 -16.22 13.70 32.33
C LEU A 74 -17.01 15.00 32.50
N GLU A 75 -17.73 15.45 31.46
CA GLU A 75 -18.32 16.78 31.39
C GLU A 75 -19.85 16.79 31.23
N THR A 76 -20.56 15.68 31.45
CA THR A 76 -22.04 15.71 31.43
C THR A 76 -22.63 15.74 32.83
N ILE A 77 -23.01 16.92 33.30
CA ILE A 77 -23.77 17.08 34.55
C ILE A 77 -25.27 17.06 34.24
N TRP A 78 -26.02 16.31 35.03
CA TRP A 78 -27.48 16.31 34.99
C TRP A 78 -28.01 17.47 35.82
N ILE A 79 -28.72 18.40 35.18
CA ILE A 79 -29.50 19.44 35.86
C ILE A 79 -30.98 19.09 35.67
N GLY A 80 -31.61 18.58 36.73
CA GLY A 80 -33.00 18.14 36.70
C GLY A 80 -33.22 16.95 35.75
N THR A 81 -34.22 17.05 34.86
CA THR A 81 -34.55 16.02 33.85
C THR A 81 -33.81 16.17 32.51
N SER A 82 -32.92 17.16 32.38
CA SER A 82 -32.23 17.45 31.13
C SER A 82 -30.73 17.18 31.26
N LYS A 83 -30.17 16.44 30.30
CA LYS A 83 -28.72 16.34 30.14
C LYS A 83 -28.19 17.62 29.49
N MET A 84 -27.21 18.27 30.12
CA MET A 84 -26.52 19.43 29.55
C MET A 84 -25.00 19.21 29.59
N PRO A 85 -24.29 19.53 28.50
CA PRO A 85 -22.83 19.47 28.47
C PRO A 85 -22.26 20.62 29.33
N THR A 86 -21.38 20.29 30.28
CA THR A 86 -20.60 21.25 31.06
C THR A 86 -19.32 21.52 30.29
N ALA A 87 -19.11 22.75 29.84
CA ALA A 87 -17.82 23.11 29.23
C ALA A 87 -16.91 23.63 30.34
N ALA A 88 -15.77 22.98 30.65
CA ALA A 88 -14.83 23.46 31.67
C ALA A 88 -14.17 24.83 31.36
N VAL A 89 -14.41 25.41 30.18
CA VAL A 89 -13.86 26.72 29.80
C VAL A 89 -14.99 27.73 29.58
N THR A 90 -15.43 28.36 30.66
CA THR A 90 -16.22 29.60 30.63
C THR A 90 -15.29 30.77 30.30
N ARG A 91 -15.32 31.23 29.05
CA ARG A 91 -14.61 32.44 28.59
C ARG A 91 -15.23 33.75 29.08
N THR A 92 -16.35 33.71 29.79
CA THR A 92 -17.05 34.89 30.29
C THR A 92 -17.35 34.71 31.77
N HIS A 93 -16.87 35.66 32.58
CA HIS A 93 -17.35 35.79 33.95
C HIS A 93 -18.82 36.19 33.90
N PRO A 94 -19.72 35.51 34.64
CA PRO A 94 -21.08 36.00 34.79
C PRO A 94 -21.03 37.32 35.58
N ALA A 95 -21.26 38.44 34.90
CA ALA A 95 -21.52 39.70 35.56
C ALA A 95 -22.93 39.62 36.15
N PHE A 96 -23.02 39.58 37.47
CA PHE A 96 -24.29 39.70 38.19
C PHE A 96 -24.72 41.16 38.08
N GLU A 97 -25.70 41.44 37.22
CA GLU A 97 -26.37 42.74 37.21
C GLU A 97 -27.29 42.78 38.43
N ASN A 98 -26.80 43.45 39.48
CA ASN A 98 -27.51 43.67 40.72
C ASN A 98 -28.88 44.27 40.40
N ALA A 99 -29.95 43.50 40.67
CA ALA A 99 -31.31 44.01 40.62
C ALA A 99 -31.43 45.17 41.61
N SER A 100 -31.65 46.36 41.06
CA SER A 100 -32.05 47.54 41.80
C SER A 100 -33.52 47.39 42.17
N ILE A 101 -33.80 46.98 43.41
CA ILE A 101 -35.04 47.28 44.15
C ILE A 101 -34.66 47.57 45.59
#